data_AF-A0A139NTK0-F1
#
_entry.id   AF-A0A139NTK0-F1
#
_cell.length_a   1.000
_cell.length_b   1.000
_cell.length_c   1.000
_cell.angle_alpha   90.00
_cell.angle_beta   90.00
_cell.angle_gamma   90.00
#
_symmetry.space_group_name_H-M   'P 1'
#
loop_
_entity.id
_entity.type
_entity.pdbx_description
1 polymer ?
#
loop_
_entity_poly.entity_id
_entity_poly.type
_entity_poly.pdbx_seq_one_letter_code
_entity_poly.pdbx_strand_id
1 'polypeptide(L)'
;MRDYLADKPFLRRDYAREKYYDDPFSQAKTEVELRERQAKVTKEYNKAKELLGEKAPISLSEFKKMGYNNTRGYKQILLKSELQEEINNGALSLTINVDKQNRHSKDHPAYADYVARNRSKGKPIPGYIELDNETIQKIIDDNYLDGTIIKRQVGQFSSVIKIDKKSGVAYSRFDLDGKYPTKTDEFTIHISKSTTHLAPKMPKNDTEGGNQ
;
A
#
# COMPACT_ATOMS: atom_id res chain seq x y z
N MET A 1 -13.33 -45.54 -50.69
CA MET A 1 -13.61 -44.07 -50.73
C MET A 1 -12.37 -43.25 -51.10
N ARG A 2 -11.16 -43.61 -50.65
CA ARG A 2 -9.92 -42.92 -51.03
C ARG A 2 -9.57 -43.08 -52.53
N ASP A 3 -9.77 -44.25 -53.12
CA ASP A 3 -9.46 -44.48 -54.54
C ASP A 3 -10.38 -43.72 -55.51
N TYR A 4 -11.64 -43.49 -55.12
CA TYR A 4 -12.63 -42.73 -55.89
C TYR A 4 -12.39 -41.21 -55.89
N LEU A 5 -11.53 -40.72 -55.00
CA LEU A 5 -11.14 -39.31 -54.90
C LEU A 5 -9.78 -39.04 -55.58
N ALA A 6 -9.05 -40.08 -55.98
CA ALA A 6 -7.73 -39.97 -56.59
C ALA A 6 -7.79 -39.51 -58.06
N ASP A 7 -8.87 -39.87 -58.77
CA ASP A 7 -9.14 -39.54 -60.18
C ASP A 7 -9.89 -38.19 -60.37
N LYS A 8 -10.35 -37.57 -59.28
CA LYS A 8 -11.13 -36.31 -59.29
C LYS A 8 -10.39 -35.21 -58.53
N PRO A 9 -9.37 -34.58 -59.14
CA PRO A 9 -8.54 -33.55 -58.48
C PRO A 9 -9.36 -32.36 -57.96
N PHE A 10 -10.52 -32.07 -58.54
CA PHE A 10 -11.43 -31.01 -58.08
C PHE A 10 -12.23 -31.35 -56.82
N LEU A 11 -12.37 -32.64 -56.47
CA LEU A 11 -12.97 -33.09 -55.20
C LEU A 11 -11.92 -33.30 -54.11
N ARG A 12 -10.65 -33.15 -54.45
CA ARG A 12 -9.54 -33.32 -53.51
C ARG A 12 -9.49 -32.09 -52.60
N ARG A 13 -9.67 -32.29 -51.29
CA ARG A 13 -9.56 -31.23 -50.29
C ARG A 13 -8.17 -30.59 -50.37
N ASP A 14 -8.11 -29.33 -50.79
CA ASP A 14 -6.89 -28.56 -50.90
C ASP A 14 -6.50 -28.01 -49.52
N TYR A 15 -5.84 -28.85 -48.72
CA TYR A 15 -5.36 -28.48 -47.38
C TYR A 15 -4.40 -27.27 -47.41
N ALA A 16 -3.82 -26.91 -48.57
CA ALA A 16 -2.99 -25.72 -48.70
C ALA A 16 -3.82 -24.42 -48.76
N ARG A 17 -5.09 -24.48 -49.18
CA ARG A 17 -6.05 -23.35 -49.14
C ARG A 17 -6.78 -23.22 -47.80
N GLU A 18 -6.74 -24.23 -46.94
CA GLU A 18 -7.22 -24.16 -45.55
C GLU A 18 -6.15 -23.64 -44.57
N LYS A 19 -5.19 -22.83 -45.05
CA LYS A 19 -4.40 -22.02 -44.14
C LYS A 19 -5.32 -20.96 -43.55
N TYR A 20 -5.78 -21.20 -42.32
CA TYR A 20 -6.32 -20.16 -41.46
C TYR A 20 -5.26 -19.05 -41.35
N TYR A 21 -5.50 -17.92 -42.01
CA TYR A 21 -4.64 -16.73 -41.91
C TYR A 21 -4.72 -16.08 -40.52
N ASP A 22 -5.78 -16.39 -39.78
CA ASP A 22 -6.03 -16.02 -38.40
C ASP A 22 -6.09 -17.29 -37.56
N ASP A 23 -5.26 -17.42 -36.51
CA ASP A 23 -5.34 -18.51 -35.54
C ASP A 23 -6.52 -18.25 -34.57
N PRO A 24 -7.71 -18.83 -34.84
CA PRO A 24 -8.92 -18.43 -34.12
C PRO A 24 -8.91 -18.94 -32.67
N PHE A 25 -8.15 -20.00 -32.39
CA PHE A 25 -7.99 -20.54 -31.04
C PHE A 25 -7.17 -19.58 -30.17
N SER A 26 -6.05 -19.07 -30.69
CA SER A 26 -5.24 -18.07 -29.99
C SER A 26 -5.98 -16.74 -29.82
N GLN A 27 -6.76 -16.32 -30.82
CA GLN A 27 -7.61 -15.12 -30.71
C GLN A 27 -8.69 -15.27 -29.63
N ALA A 28 -9.40 -16.40 -29.61
CA ALA A 28 -10.41 -16.67 -28.58
C ALA A 28 -9.77 -16.71 -27.18
N LYS A 29 -8.60 -17.32 -27.03
CA LYS A 29 -7.87 -17.37 -25.76
C LYS A 29 -7.49 -15.96 -25.26
N THR A 30 -6.93 -15.14 -26.13
CA THR A 30 -6.54 -13.75 -25.77
C THR A 30 -7.75 -12.89 -25.43
N GLU A 31 -8.89 -13.09 -26.11
CA GLU A 31 -10.14 -12.40 -25.79
C GLU A 31 -10.68 -12.79 -24.40
N VAL A 32 -10.66 -14.09 -24.05
CA VAL A 32 -11.07 -14.57 -22.72
C VAL A 32 -10.21 -13.94 -21.63
N GLU A 33 -8.88 -13.99 -21.78
CA GLU A 33 -7.93 -13.37 -20.83
C GLU A 33 -8.18 -11.86 -20.67
N LEU A 34 -8.47 -11.16 -21.77
CA LEU A 34 -8.79 -9.73 -21.76
C LEU A 34 -10.08 -9.45 -20.99
N ARG A 35 -11.14 -10.24 -21.22
CA ARG A 35 -12.43 -10.10 -20.52
C ARG A 35 -12.26 -10.35 -19.03
N GLU A 36 -11.54 -11.39 -18.63
CA GLU A 36 -11.25 -11.68 -17.22
C GLU A 36 -10.48 -10.54 -16.55
N ARG A 37 -9.45 -10.00 -17.22
CA ARG A 37 -8.69 -8.85 -16.73
C ARG A 37 -9.59 -7.63 -16.56
N GLN A 38 -10.46 -7.33 -17.52
CA GLN A 38 -11.39 -6.21 -17.44
C GLN A 38 -12.41 -6.38 -16.31
N ALA A 39 -12.94 -7.59 -16.12
CA ALA A 39 -13.86 -7.92 -15.04
C ALA A 39 -13.20 -7.75 -13.67
N LYS A 40 -11.95 -8.23 -13.52
CA LYS A 40 -11.16 -8.04 -12.30
C LYS A 40 -10.96 -6.57 -11.96
N VAL A 41 -10.50 -5.76 -12.92
CA VAL A 41 -10.28 -4.31 -12.70
C VAL A 41 -11.59 -3.60 -12.34
N THR A 42 -12.70 -3.99 -12.95
CA THR A 42 -14.02 -3.42 -12.64
C THR A 42 -14.47 -3.78 -11.22
N LYS A 43 -14.24 -5.04 -10.79
CA LYS A 43 -14.50 -5.46 -9.41
C LYS A 43 -13.64 -4.70 -8.40
N GLU A 44 -12.35 -4.54 -8.67
CA GLU A 44 -11.43 -3.78 -7.83
C GLU A 44 -11.82 -2.31 -7.71
N TYR A 45 -12.25 -1.68 -8.82
CA TYR A 45 -12.78 -0.32 -8.81
C TYR A 45 -14.04 -0.19 -7.95
N ASN A 46 -15.02 -1.08 -8.13
CA ASN A 46 -16.28 -1.03 -7.38
C ASN A 46 -16.01 -1.20 -5.88
N LYS A 47 -15.13 -2.13 -5.52
CA LYS A 47 -14.69 -2.33 -4.13
C LYS A 47 -14.02 -1.08 -3.56
N ALA A 48 -13.11 -0.47 -4.31
CA ALA A 48 -12.46 0.76 -3.87
C ALA A 48 -13.47 1.92 -3.70
N LYS A 49 -14.45 2.02 -4.61
CA LYS A 49 -15.52 3.03 -4.52
C LYS A 49 -16.40 2.85 -3.30
N GLU A 50 -16.78 1.61 -3.00
CA GLU A 50 -17.59 1.26 -1.83
C GLU A 50 -16.84 1.55 -0.52
N LEU A 51 -15.57 1.14 -0.43
CA LEU A 51 -14.81 1.22 0.81
C LEU A 51 -14.23 2.62 1.07
N LEU A 52 -13.72 3.28 0.04
CA LEU A 52 -12.97 4.55 0.20
C LEU A 52 -13.85 5.79 0.06
N GLY A 53 -15.08 5.66 -0.45
CA GLY A 53 -16.01 6.78 -0.64
C GLY A 53 -15.37 7.92 -1.44
N GLU A 54 -15.27 9.10 -0.83
CA GLU A 54 -14.65 10.29 -1.44
C GLU A 54 -13.15 10.11 -1.76
N LYS A 55 -12.45 9.22 -1.03
CA LYS A 55 -11.03 8.91 -1.27
C LYS A 55 -10.82 7.91 -2.42
N ALA A 56 -11.91 7.44 -3.05
CA ALA A 56 -11.86 6.52 -4.19
C ALA A 56 -11.45 7.23 -5.50
N PRO A 57 -10.93 6.49 -6.50
CA PRO A 57 -10.70 7.02 -7.83
C PRO A 57 -12.00 7.54 -8.48
N ILE A 58 -11.88 8.68 -9.17
CA ILE A 58 -13.00 9.44 -9.74
C ILE A 58 -13.85 8.60 -10.71
N SER A 59 -13.22 7.76 -11.53
CA SER A 59 -13.93 6.93 -12.50
C SER A 59 -13.22 5.60 -12.79
N LEU A 60 -13.99 4.64 -13.31
CA LEU A 60 -13.45 3.36 -13.79
C LEU A 60 -12.42 3.54 -14.90
N SER A 61 -12.61 4.55 -15.78
CA SER A 61 -11.67 4.85 -16.86
C SER A 61 -10.33 5.33 -16.31
N GLU A 62 -10.34 6.28 -15.37
CA GLU A 62 -9.13 6.76 -14.70
C GLU A 62 -8.44 5.64 -13.93
N PHE A 63 -9.20 4.80 -13.21
CA PHE A 63 -8.66 3.64 -12.51
C PHE A 63 -7.98 2.65 -13.47
N LYS A 64 -8.59 2.37 -14.63
CA LYS A 64 -7.99 1.54 -15.69
C LYS A 64 -6.69 2.16 -16.21
N LYS A 65 -6.68 3.45 -16.53
CA LYS A 65 -5.47 4.17 -17.00
C LYS A 65 -4.35 4.13 -15.97
N MET A 66 -4.67 4.28 -14.67
CA MET A 66 -3.69 4.15 -13.59
C MET A 66 -3.02 2.78 -13.60
N GLY A 67 -3.75 1.70 -13.87
CA GLY A 67 -3.17 0.36 -13.97
C GLY A 67 -2.09 0.20 -15.05
N TYR A 68 -2.10 1.04 -16.09
CA TYR A 68 -1.09 1.03 -17.17
C TYR A 68 0.02 2.06 -16.94
N ASN A 69 -0.35 3.28 -16.57
CA ASN A 69 0.56 4.44 -16.57
C ASN A 69 1.08 4.80 -15.17
N ASN A 70 0.40 4.34 -14.10
CA ASN A 70 0.75 4.64 -12.71
C ASN A 70 0.50 3.41 -11.81
N THR A 71 1.25 2.35 -12.06
CA THR A 71 1.16 1.09 -11.32
C THR A 71 1.31 1.29 -9.81
N ARG A 72 2.11 2.27 -9.38
CA ARG A 72 2.28 2.60 -7.95
C ARG A 72 1.00 3.17 -7.35
N GLY A 73 0.39 4.18 -7.99
CA GLY A 73 -0.89 4.75 -7.55
C GLY A 73 -2.01 3.72 -7.54
N TYR A 74 -2.07 2.88 -8.58
CA TYR A 74 -3.02 1.77 -8.66
C TYR A 74 -2.90 0.82 -7.46
N LYS A 75 -1.67 0.36 -7.16
CA LYS A 75 -1.40 -0.48 -6.00
C LYS A 75 -1.76 0.20 -4.67
N GLN A 76 -1.56 1.51 -4.56
CA GLN A 76 -1.94 2.24 -3.36
C GLN A 76 -3.45 2.27 -3.14
N ILE A 77 -4.28 2.41 -4.19
CA ILE A 77 -5.73 2.31 -4.07
C ILE A 77 -6.15 0.92 -3.58
N LEU A 78 -5.55 -0.14 -4.13
CA LEU A 78 -5.83 -1.50 -3.69
C LEU A 78 -5.46 -1.73 -2.22
N LEU A 79 -4.28 -1.25 -1.80
CA LEU A 79 -3.84 -1.36 -0.41
C LEU A 79 -4.71 -0.55 0.57
N LYS A 80 -5.13 0.66 0.17
CA LYS A 80 -6.07 1.48 0.94
C LYS A 80 -7.41 0.77 1.10
N SER A 81 -7.92 0.18 0.01
CA SER A 81 -9.17 -0.58 0.03
C SER A 81 -9.07 -1.82 0.92
N GLU A 82 -7.96 -2.56 0.84
CA GLU A 82 -7.72 -3.72 1.70
C GLU A 82 -7.62 -3.33 3.18
N LEU A 83 -6.87 -2.27 3.50
CA LEU A 83 -6.78 -1.74 4.86
C LEU A 83 -8.16 -1.36 5.41
N GLN A 84 -8.98 -0.66 4.63
CA GLN A 84 -10.33 -0.28 5.04
C GLN A 84 -11.21 -1.50 5.30
N GLU A 85 -11.15 -2.51 4.42
CA GLU A 85 -11.91 -3.75 4.58
C GLU A 85 -11.51 -4.49 5.87
N GLU A 86 -10.21 -4.60 6.13
CA GLU A 86 -9.69 -5.22 7.36
C GLU A 86 -10.04 -4.42 8.65
N ILE A 87 -10.29 -3.11 8.54
CA ILE A 87 -10.83 -2.32 9.65
C ILE A 87 -12.33 -2.58 9.81
N ASN A 88 -13.09 -2.53 8.71
CA ASN A 88 -14.55 -2.73 8.71
C ASN A 88 -14.95 -4.12 9.22
N ASN A 89 -14.14 -5.15 8.96
CA ASN A 89 -14.39 -6.51 9.45
C ASN A 89 -13.84 -6.78 10.86
N GLY A 90 -13.21 -5.79 11.50
CA GLY A 90 -12.63 -5.89 12.85
C GLY A 90 -11.34 -6.71 12.95
N ALA A 91 -10.69 -7.04 11.82
CA ALA A 91 -9.38 -7.69 11.81
C ALA A 91 -8.27 -6.74 12.28
N LEU A 92 -8.43 -5.44 12.01
CA LEU A 92 -7.55 -4.36 12.44
C LEU A 92 -8.30 -3.38 13.34
N SER A 93 -7.57 -2.65 14.17
CA SER A 93 -8.12 -1.59 15.00
C SER A 93 -7.36 -0.28 14.79
N LEU A 94 -8.08 0.84 14.74
CA LEU A 94 -7.49 2.18 14.75
C LEU A 94 -7.30 2.73 16.18
N THR A 95 -7.86 2.05 17.19
CA THR A 95 -7.68 2.45 18.58
C THR A 95 -6.23 2.34 18.99
N ILE A 96 -5.68 3.40 19.55
CA ILE A 96 -4.31 3.43 20.04
C ILE A 96 -4.06 2.36 21.09
N ASN A 97 -2.93 1.67 20.96
CA ASN A 97 -2.34 0.90 22.04
C ASN A 97 -1.47 1.86 22.88
N VAL A 98 -1.98 2.22 24.05
CA VAL A 98 -1.32 3.17 24.97
C VAL A 98 0.08 2.68 25.36
N ASP A 99 0.28 1.39 25.64
CA ASP A 99 1.61 0.85 26.02
C ASP A 99 2.65 0.97 24.90
N LYS A 100 2.21 0.91 23.64
CA LYS A 100 3.07 1.15 22.47
C LYS A 100 3.29 2.65 22.28
N GLN A 101 2.25 3.46 22.45
CA GLN A 101 2.33 4.91 22.30
C GLN A 101 3.25 5.55 23.36
N ASN A 102 3.22 5.07 24.60
CA ASN A 102 4.05 5.53 25.71
C ASN A 102 5.55 5.39 25.43
N ARG A 103 5.95 4.50 24.50
CA ARG A 103 7.34 4.37 24.03
C ARG A 103 7.77 5.49 23.08
N HIS A 104 6.86 6.38 22.75
CA HIS A 104 7.06 7.60 21.97
C HIS A 104 6.62 8.83 22.76
N SER A 105 6.47 8.75 24.08
CA SER A 105 6.18 9.89 24.96
C SER A 105 7.41 10.19 25.82
N LYS A 106 8.05 11.34 25.59
CA LYS A 106 9.37 11.67 26.15
C LYS A 106 9.44 11.58 27.66
N ASP A 107 8.39 12.05 28.33
CA ASP A 107 8.32 12.17 29.79
C ASP A 107 7.82 10.89 30.47
N HIS A 108 7.44 9.86 29.69
CA HIS A 108 6.96 8.60 30.23
C HIS A 108 8.13 7.62 30.51
N PRO A 109 8.14 6.89 31.64
CA PRO A 109 9.21 5.92 31.96
C PRO A 109 9.47 4.89 30.86
N ALA A 110 8.42 4.40 30.21
CA ALA A 110 8.52 3.47 29.08
C ALA A 110 9.36 3.98 27.89
N TYR A 111 9.45 5.30 27.68
CA TYR A 111 10.35 5.87 26.68
C TYR A 111 11.81 5.74 27.13
N ALA A 112 12.13 6.11 28.37
CA ALA A 112 13.47 5.95 28.91
C ALA A 112 13.95 4.49 28.86
N ASP A 113 13.09 3.54 29.23
CA ASP A 113 13.36 2.10 29.12
C ASP A 113 13.61 1.68 27.67
N TYR A 114 12.84 2.24 26.73
CA TYR A 114 12.99 1.93 25.31
C TYR A 114 14.32 2.46 24.76
N VAL A 115 14.71 3.68 25.13
CA VAL A 115 16.00 4.28 24.78
C VAL A 115 17.14 3.43 25.32
N ALA A 116 17.11 3.08 26.61
CA ALA A 116 18.15 2.25 27.25
C ALA A 116 18.28 0.88 26.57
N ARG A 117 17.15 0.23 26.26
CA ARG A 117 17.13 -1.03 25.53
C ARG A 117 17.70 -0.90 24.12
N ASN A 118 17.37 0.16 23.38
CA ASN A 118 17.91 0.35 22.04
C ASN A 118 19.42 0.59 22.07
N ARG A 119 19.90 1.41 23.01
CA ARG A 119 21.32 1.67 23.22
C ARG A 119 22.09 0.38 23.52
N SER A 120 21.57 -0.48 24.40
CA SER A 120 22.20 -1.78 24.70
C SER A 120 22.32 -2.73 23.50
N LYS A 121 21.52 -2.50 22.44
CA LYS A 121 21.49 -3.31 21.23
C LYS A 121 22.15 -2.63 20.03
N GLY A 122 22.80 -1.48 20.22
CA GLY A 122 23.36 -0.67 19.12
C GLY A 122 22.29 -0.21 18.12
N LYS A 123 21.05 0.00 18.59
CA LYS A 123 19.93 0.45 17.75
C LYS A 123 19.71 1.95 17.87
N PRO A 124 19.17 2.60 16.83
CA PRO A 124 18.85 4.03 16.88
C PRO A 124 17.89 4.37 18.02
N ILE A 125 18.03 5.59 18.53
CA ILE A 125 17.14 6.11 19.56
C ILE A 125 15.74 6.31 18.95
N PRO A 126 14.67 5.87 19.63
CA PRO A 126 13.32 6.11 19.18
C PRO A 126 13.01 7.61 19.19
N GLY A 127 12.28 8.09 18.18
CA GLY A 127 11.69 9.42 18.25
C GLY A 127 10.53 9.48 19.25
N TYR A 128 10.12 10.69 19.61
CA TYR A 128 8.99 10.96 20.51
C TYR A 128 8.03 12.00 19.94
N ILE A 129 6.83 12.08 20.51
CA ILE A 129 5.75 12.99 20.13
C ILE A 129 5.39 13.84 21.34
N GLU A 130 5.17 15.14 21.12
CA GLU A 130 4.80 16.13 22.14
C GLU A 130 3.29 16.42 22.09
N LEU A 131 2.46 15.36 22.04
CA LEU A 131 1.00 15.44 21.98
C LEU A 131 0.39 14.43 22.95
N ASP A 132 -0.80 14.75 23.47
CA ASP A 132 -1.59 13.83 24.26
C ASP A 132 -2.21 12.71 23.39
N ASN A 133 -2.68 11.66 24.08
CA ASN A 133 -3.25 10.48 23.44
C ASN A 133 -4.55 10.76 22.67
N GLU A 134 -5.36 11.74 23.09
CA GLU A 134 -6.61 12.07 22.40
C GLU A 134 -6.32 12.73 21.06
N THR A 135 -5.37 13.66 21.04
CA THR A 135 -4.87 14.29 19.81
C THR A 135 -4.23 13.26 18.89
N ILE A 136 -3.46 12.31 19.44
CA ILE A 136 -2.85 11.23 18.64
C ILE A 136 -3.93 10.32 18.04
N GLN A 137 -4.95 9.91 18.82
CA GLN A 137 -6.07 9.11 18.31
C GLN A 137 -6.76 9.84 17.15
N LYS A 138 -7.03 11.13 17.30
CA LYS A 138 -7.63 11.96 16.24
C LYS A 138 -6.76 12.00 14.97
N ILE A 139 -5.44 12.16 15.11
CA ILE A 139 -4.52 12.12 13.96
C ILE A 139 -4.63 10.78 13.22
N ILE A 140 -4.69 9.67 13.94
CA ILE A 140 -4.83 8.34 13.33
C ILE A 140 -6.16 8.24 12.57
N ASP A 141 -7.28 8.57 13.23
CA ASP A 141 -8.62 8.44 12.67
C ASP A 141 -8.79 9.30 11.40
N ASP A 142 -8.25 10.52 11.42
CA ASP A 142 -8.35 11.43 10.28
C ASP A 142 -7.46 10.99 9.10
N ASN A 143 -6.24 10.47 9.38
CA ASN A 143 -5.18 10.36 8.38
C ASN A 143 -4.76 8.94 7.96
N TYR A 144 -5.29 7.86 8.57
CA TYR A 144 -4.81 6.50 8.30
C TYR A 144 -4.84 6.10 6.82
N LEU A 145 -5.75 6.66 6.02
CA LEU A 145 -5.82 6.44 4.56
C LEU A 145 -5.13 7.51 3.71
N ASP A 146 -4.66 8.62 4.27
CA ASP A 146 -4.17 9.75 3.46
C ASP A 146 -2.72 9.55 3.01
N GLY A 147 -1.98 8.78 3.80
CA GLY A 147 -0.58 8.47 3.55
C GLY A 147 -0.31 7.45 2.45
N THR A 148 0.97 7.11 2.34
CA THR A 148 1.43 5.92 1.60
C THR A 148 1.24 4.69 2.48
N ILE A 149 0.41 3.75 2.01
CA ILE A 149 0.15 2.49 2.69
C ILE A 149 1.24 1.48 2.36
N ILE A 150 1.76 0.84 3.41
CA ILE A 150 2.76 -0.21 3.37
C ILE A 150 2.17 -1.43 4.10
N LYS A 151 1.94 -2.51 3.36
CA LYS A 151 1.63 -3.81 3.96
C LYS A 151 2.93 -4.54 4.26
N ARG A 152 3.19 -4.82 5.54
CA ARG A 152 4.40 -5.55 5.97
C ARG A 152 4.21 -7.05 5.85
N GLN A 153 3.09 -7.51 6.39
CA GLN A 153 2.62 -8.89 6.36
C GLN A 153 1.10 -8.89 6.54
N VAL A 154 0.49 -10.07 6.49
CA VAL A 154 -0.94 -10.22 6.75
C VAL A 154 -1.30 -9.64 8.12
N GLY A 155 -2.34 -8.79 8.17
CA GLY A 155 -2.79 -8.12 9.40
C GLY A 155 -1.85 -7.05 9.96
N GLN A 156 -0.85 -6.60 9.20
CA GLN A 156 0.07 -5.53 9.62
C GLN A 156 0.28 -4.51 8.50
N PHE A 157 -0.29 -3.34 8.72
CA PHE A 157 -0.21 -2.20 7.82
C PHE A 157 0.56 -1.05 8.48
N SER A 158 1.03 -0.13 7.65
CA SER A 158 1.51 1.16 8.09
C SER A 158 1.09 2.24 7.09
N SER A 159 0.72 3.40 7.60
CA SER A 159 0.43 4.58 6.79
C SER A 159 1.48 5.65 7.08
N VAL A 160 2.23 6.05 6.06
CA VAL A 160 3.20 7.14 6.17
C VAL A 160 2.51 8.44 5.78
N ILE A 161 2.30 9.30 6.77
CA ILE A 161 1.53 10.54 6.66
C ILE A 161 2.41 11.76 6.93
N LYS A 162 1.95 12.91 6.49
CA LYS A 162 2.46 14.23 6.88
C LYS A 162 1.29 15.04 7.39
N ILE A 163 1.48 15.75 8.50
CA ILE A 163 0.46 16.63 9.09
C ILE A 163 0.96 18.07 9.09
N ASP A 164 0.09 19.06 9.24
CA ASP A 164 0.49 20.47 9.11
C ASP A 164 1.38 20.96 10.27
N LYS A 165 1.32 20.29 11.42
CA LYS A 165 2.03 20.70 12.64
C LYS A 165 3.22 19.79 12.95
N LYS A 166 4.42 20.38 12.96
CA LYS A 166 5.63 19.74 13.52
C LYS A 166 5.45 19.49 15.01
N SER A 167 5.18 18.25 15.37
CA SER A 167 4.85 17.82 16.74
C SER A 167 5.61 16.54 17.15
N GLY A 168 6.41 15.99 16.25
CA GLY A 168 7.31 14.88 16.52
C GLY A 168 8.75 15.33 16.58
N VAL A 169 9.57 14.53 17.25
CA VAL A 169 11.03 14.58 17.17
C VAL A 169 11.50 13.22 16.70
N ALA A 170 12.31 13.20 15.66
CA ALA A 170 12.90 12.00 15.09
C ALA A 170 14.44 12.11 15.10
N TYR A 171 15.08 10.94 15.10
CA TYR A 171 16.51 10.78 15.04
C TYR A 171 16.89 10.05 13.75
N SER A 172 18.05 10.39 13.20
CA SER A 172 18.62 9.65 12.08
C SER A 172 18.89 8.21 12.49
N ARG A 173 18.80 7.27 11.55
CA ARG A 173 19.19 5.87 11.78
C ARG A 173 20.67 5.70 12.18
N PHE A 174 21.48 6.73 11.97
CA PHE A 174 22.90 6.76 12.32
C PHE A 174 23.18 7.47 13.65
N ASP A 175 22.17 8.12 14.23
CA ASP A 175 22.30 8.78 15.54
C ASP A 175 21.92 7.80 16.65
N LEU A 176 22.91 7.05 17.11
CA LEU A 176 22.75 6.05 18.18
C LEU A 176 22.72 6.67 19.58
N ASP A 177 23.20 7.91 19.72
CA ASP A 177 23.33 8.62 21.00
C ASP A 177 22.24 9.67 21.21
N GLY A 178 21.48 10.00 20.17
CA GLY A 178 20.38 10.98 20.19
C GLY A 178 20.88 12.42 20.23
N LYS A 179 22.08 12.67 19.70
CA LYS A 179 22.74 13.97 19.74
C LYS A 179 22.11 14.98 18.78
N TYR A 180 21.43 14.50 17.73
CA TYR A 180 20.91 15.30 16.64
C TYR A 180 19.39 15.12 16.49
N PRO A 181 18.59 15.58 17.47
CA PRO A 181 17.14 15.56 17.37
C PRO A 181 16.67 16.48 16.24
N THR A 182 15.73 16.02 15.42
CA THR A 182 15.11 16.83 14.37
C THR A 182 13.60 16.87 14.56
N LYS A 183 13.03 18.08 14.57
CA LYS A 183 11.57 18.25 14.58
C LYS A 183 10.97 17.78 13.26
N THR A 184 9.88 17.02 13.34
CA THR A 184 9.21 16.42 12.19
C THR A 184 7.70 16.60 12.23
N ASP A 185 7.13 16.71 11.04
CA ASP A 185 5.72 16.66 10.71
C ASP A 185 5.34 15.37 9.96
N GLU A 186 6.31 14.49 9.70
CA GLU A 186 6.11 13.18 9.10
C GLU A 186 5.96 12.11 10.19
N PHE A 187 4.99 11.21 9.99
CA PHE A 187 4.69 10.14 10.93
C PHE A 187 4.42 8.83 10.20
N THR A 188 4.60 7.73 10.94
CA THR A 188 4.11 6.41 10.54
C THR A 188 3.04 5.98 11.53
N ILE A 189 1.82 5.80 11.04
CA ILE A 189 0.77 5.09 11.78
C ILE A 189 1.03 3.61 11.57
N HIS A 190 1.41 2.89 12.62
CA HIS A 190 1.43 1.43 12.60
C HIS A 190 0.03 0.93 12.90
N ILE A 191 -0.51 0.02 12.09
CA ILE A 191 -1.90 -0.48 12.21
C ILE A 191 -1.85 -2.00 12.28
N SER A 192 -2.41 -2.55 13.36
CA SER A 192 -2.63 -3.99 13.53
C SER A 192 -3.89 -4.20 14.39
N LYS A 193 -4.23 -5.45 14.70
CA LYS A 193 -5.35 -5.76 15.60
C LYS A 193 -5.20 -5.13 17.00
N SER A 194 -3.98 -5.08 17.53
CA SER A 194 -3.74 -4.74 18.95
C SER A 194 -2.57 -3.82 19.20
N THR A 195 -1.83 -3.39 18.18
CA THR A 195 -0.59 -2.60 18.34
C THR A 195 -0.60 -1.31 17.56
N THR A 196 -1.76 -0.71 17.37
CA THR A 196 -1.88 0.54 16.63
C THR A 196 -1.25 1.69 17.41
N HIS A 197 -0.34 2.45 16.80
CA HIS A 197 0.32 3.59 17.42
C HIS A 197 0.94 4.51 16.36
N LEU A 198 1.19 5.74 16.76
CA LEU A 198 1.82 6.77 15.93
C LEU A 198 3.30 6.89 16.32
N ALA A 199 4.18 6.75 15.33
CA ALA A 199 5.61 6.94 15.49
C ALA A 199 6.11 8.11 14.64
N PRO A 200 6.91 9.04 15.20
CA PRO A 200 7.51 10.11 14.42
C PRO A 200 8.52 9.53 13.43
N LYS A 201 8.54 10.10 12.23
CA LYS A 201 9.40 9.66 11.14
C LYS A 201 10.41 10.74 10.83
N MET A 202 11.66 10.33 10.57
CA MET A 202 12.65 11.23 9.99
C MET A 202 12.12 11.79 8.67
N PRO A 203 12.00 13.12 8.51
CA PRO A 203 11.50 13.68 7.28
C PRO A 203 12.44 13.28 6.14
N LYS A 204 11.89 13.04 4.96
CA LYS A 204 12.74 12.95 3.77
C LYS A 204 13.30 14.34 3.53
N ASN A 205 14.62 14.46 3.39
CA ASN A 205 15.22 15.73 2.95
C ASN A 205 14.64 16.05 1.56
N ASP A 206 13.76 17.05 1.48
CA ASP A 206 13.23 17.56 0.21
C ASP A 206 14.13 18.65 -0.40
N THR A 207 15.37 18.81 0.09
CA THR A 207 16.37 19.69 -0.52
C THR A 207 17.76 19.05 -0.53
N GLU A 208 18.32 19.05 -1.73
CA GLU A 208 19.72 18.82 -2.14
C GLU A 208 20.12 17.37 -2.44
N GLY A 209 20.46 17.16 -3.72
CA GLY A 209 21.22 16.01 -4.18
C GLY A 209 22.52 15.93 -3.38
N GLY A 210 22.57 14.98 -2.46
CA GLY A 210 23.78 14.49 -1.81
C GLY A 210 23.78 12.98 -1.96
N ASN A 211 24.79 12.47 -2.65
CA ASN A 211 24.97 11.05 -2.92
C ASN A 211 24.93 10.21 -1.63
N GLN A 212 24.44 8.97 -1.82
CA GLN A 212 24.48 7.88 -0.84
C GLN A 212 25.87 7.64 -0.26
#